data_AF-A0A7C7QPE2-F1
#
_entry.id   AF-A0A7C7QPE2-F1
#
_cell.length_a   1.000
_cell.length_b   1.000
_cell.length_c   1.000
_cell.angle_alpha   90.00
_cell.angle_beta   90.00
_cell.angle_gamma   90.00
#
_symmetry.space_group_name_H-M   'P 1'
#
loop_
_entity.id
_entity.type
_entity.pdbx_description
1 polymer ?
#
loop_
_entity_poly.entity_id
_entity_poly.type
_entity_poly.pdbx_seq_one_letter_code
_entity_poly.pdbx_strand_id
1 'polypeptide(L)' 'MEAILKDINAVVGVTGCFVCDGEGQVMASALPDLFDETILSTVGRTMTQTMAGLTTARRRKAGDIDLLYNQGRFIA' A
#
# COMPACT_ATOMS: atom_id res chain seq x y z
N MET A 1 14.54 -5.92 2.15
CA MET A 1 13.18 -5.46 1.79
C MET A 1 13.02 -5.34 0.29
N GLU A 2 13.87 -4.57 -0.39
CA GLU A 2 13.80 -4.39 -1.85
C GLU A 2 13.77 -5.68 -2.68
N ALA A 3 14.54 -6.72 -2.30
CA ALA A 3 14.52 -8.00 -2.99
C ALA A 3 13.13 -8.66 -2.96
N ILE A 4 12.45 -8.63 -1.81
CA ILE A 4 11.09 -9.17 -1.66
C ILE A 4 10.10 -8.37 -2.51
N LEU A 5 10.21 -7.03 -2.54
CA LEU A 5 9.35 -6.19 -3.38
C LEU A 5 9.57 -6.47 -4.87
N LYS A 6 10.81 -6.75 -5.29
CA LYS A 6 11.10 -7.17 -6.67
C LYS A 6 10.47 -8.52 -6.99
N ASP A 7 10.50 -9.48 -6.07
CA ASP A 7 9.85 -10.78 -6.25
C ASP A 7 8.32 -10.64 -6.36
N ILE A 8 7.71 -9.79 -5.53
CA ILE A 8 6.27 -9.47 -5.62
C ILE A 8 5.93 -8.82 -6.95
N ASN A 9 6.74 -7.86 -7.40
CA ASN A 9 6.57 -7.21 -8.70
C ASN A 9 6.70 -8.15 -9.89
N ALA A 10 7.42 -9.26 -9.76
CA ALA A 10 7.54 -10.25 -10.82
C ALA A 10 6.26 -11.08 -11.00
N VAL A 11 5.31 -11.00 -10.06
CA VAL A 11 4.04 -11.74 -10.14
C VAL A 11 3.13 -11.13 -11.20
N VAL A 12 2.56 -11.98 -12.06
CA VAL A 12 1.62 -11.57 -13.11
C VAL A 12 0.42 -10.84 -12.52
N GLY A 13 0.16 -9.64 -13.01
CA GLY A 13 -0.93 -8.78 -12.56
C GLY A 13 -0.56 -7.81 -11.44
N VAL A 14 0.68 -7.84 -10.95
CA VAL A 14 1.22 -6.81 -10.04
C VAL A 14 1.89 -5.71 -10.86
N THR A 15 1.35 -4.49 -10.77
CA THR A 15 1.93 -3.31 -11.43
C THR A 15 3.09 -2.71 -10.62
N GLY A 16 3.08 -2.93 -9.31
CA GLY A 16 4.04 -2.36 -8.39
C GLY A 16 3.66 -2.65 -6.94
N CYS A 17 4.62 -2.55 -6.04
CA CYS A 17 4.39 -2.66 -4.60
C CYS A 17 5.34 -1.77 -3.82
N PHE A 18 4.90 -1.35 -2.64
CA PHE A 18 5.72 -0.59 -1.70
C PHE A 18 5.38 -1.00 -0.28
N VAL A 19 6.27 -0.68 0.64
CA VAL A 19 6.04 -0.84 2.06
C VAL A 19 6.20 0.51 2.74
N CYS A 20 5.30 0.79 3.69
CA CYS A 20 5.37 1.96 4.53
C CYS A 20 5.41 1.57 6.01
N ASP A 21 5.85 2.50 6.85
CA ASP A 21 5.82 2.34 8.30
C ASP A 21 4.41 2.60 8.89
N GLY A 22 4.31 2.56 10.22
CA GLY A 22 3.07 2.81 10.96
C GLY A 22 2.55 4.26 10.90
N GLU A 23 3.28 5.19 10.28
CA GLU A 23 2.84 6.55 9.99
C GLU A 23 2.49 6.74 8.50
N GLY A 24 2.73 5.71 7.69
CA GLY A 24 2.52 5.74 6.25
C GLY A 24 3.70 6.33 5.46
N GLN A 25 4.88 6.48 6.05
CA GLN A 25 6.09 6.88 5.33
C GLN A 25 6.66 5.70 4.55
N VAL A 26 7.03 5.91 3.29
CA VAL A 26 7.57 4.83 2.44
C VAL A 26 8.95 4.41 2.96
N MET A 27 9.13 3.10 3.19
CA MET A 27 10.41 2.53 3.59
C MET A 27 11.16 1.88 2.41
N ALA A 28 10.41 1.34 1.44
CA ALA A 28 10.95 0.81 0.20
C ALA A 28 9.83 0.69 -0.84
N SER A 29 10.18 0.81 -2.12
CA SER A 29 9.24 0.67 -3.23
C SER A 29 9.86 -0.10 -4.39
N ALA A 30 9.00 -0.78 -5.13
CA ALA A 30 9.25 -1.27 -6.46
C ALA A 30 8.05 -0.82 -7.30
N LEU A 31 8.04 0.44 -7.72
CA LEU A 31 7.02 0.98 -8.63
C LEU A 31 7.70 1.67 -9.81
N PRO A 32 7.03 1.81 -10.96
CA PRO A 32 7.48 2.66 -12.05
C PRO A 32 7.71 4.10 -11.57
N ASP A 33 8.68 4.81 -12.17
CA ASP A 33 9.09 6.18 -11.79
C ASP A 33 7.95 7.22 -11.83
N LEU A 34 6.82 6.90 -12.46
CA LEU A 34 5.60 7.71 -12.43
C LEU A 34 5.06 7.92 -11.00
N PHE A 35 5.36 7.00 -10.09
CA PHE A 35 4.92 7.04 -8.69
C PHE A 35 6.07 7.44 -7.79
N ASP A 36 6.27 8.75 -7.62
CA ASP A 36 7.28 9.26 -6.72
C ASP A 36 6.96 8.97 -5.24
N GLU A 37 7.98 9.12 -4.39
CA GLU A 37 7.89 8.86 -2.96
C GLU A 37 6.86 9.74 -2.23
N THR A 38 6.60 10.95 -2.75
CA THR A 38 5.63 11.89 -2.16
C THR A 38 4.20 11.39 -2.37
N ILE A 39 3.88 10.94 -3.59
CA ILE A 39 2.60 10.33 -3.93
C ILE A 39 2.40 9.06 -3.09
N LEU A 40 3.40 8.18 -3.06
CA LEU A 40 3.32 6.92 -2.31
C LEU A 40 3.16 7.14 -0.80
N SER A 41 3.86 8.11 -0.22
CA SER A 41 3.70 8.47 1.20
C SER A 41 2.31 9.01 1.51
N THR A 42 1.69 9.74 0.56
CA THR A 42 0.31 10.21 0.70
C THR A 42 -0.67 9.04 0.71
N VAL A 43 -0.49 8.07 -0.17
CA VAL A 43 -1.29 6.83 -0.21
C VAL A 43 -1.12 6.04 1.08
N GLY A 44 0.13 5.78 1.49
CA GLY A 44 0.44 5.06 2.73
C GLY A 44 -0.19 5.71 3.96
N ARG A 45 -0.03 7.03 4.13
CA ARG A 45 -0.62 7.77 5.25
C ARG A 45 -2.15 7.69 5.25
N THR A 46 -2.78 7.90 4.08
CA THR A 46 -4.23 7.82 3.94
C THR A 46 -4.75 6.43 4.31
N MET A 47 -4.04 5.38 3.88
CA MET A 47 -4.44 4.01 4.16
C MET A 47 -4.28 3.65 5.65
N THR A 48 -3.15 3.99 6.25
CA THR A 48 -2.90 3.80 7.69
C THR A 48 -3.95 4.50 8.54
N GLN A 49 -4.29 5.75 8.22
CA GLN A 49 -5.35 6.50 8.93
C GLN A 49 -6.72 5.86 8.76
N THR A 50 -7.04 5.39 7.55
CA THR A 50 -8.31 4.70 7.26
C THR A 50 -8.42 3.40 8.06
N MET A 51 -7.35 2.60 8.10
CA MET A 51 -7.27 1.35 8.87
C MET A 51 -7.40 1.58 10.38
N ALA A 52 -6.76 2.61 10.90
CA ALA A 52 -6.89 3.01 12.30
C ALA A 52 -8.32 3.47 12.63
N GLY A 53 -8.94 4.25 11.75
CA GLY A 53 -10.33 4.68 11.86
C GLY A 53 -11.31 3.50 11.86
N LEU A 54 -11.13 2.55 10.94
CA LEU A 54 -11.95 1.34 10.85
C LEU A 54 -11.82 0.45 12.09
N THR A 55 -10.59 0.28 12.59
CA THR A 55 -10.33 -0.49 13.80
C THR A 55 -11.02 0.13 15.01
N THR A 56 -10.94 1.46 15.14
CA THR A 56 -11.61 2.24 16.19
C THR A 56 -13.13 2.11 16.10
N ALA A 57 -13.69 2.28 14.90
CA ALA A 57 -15.14 2.26 14.67
C ALA A 57 -15.76 0.86 14.89
N ARG A 58 -15.06 -0.21 14.50
CA ARG A 58 -15.57 -1.59 14.58
C ARG A 58 -15.15 -2.35 15.85
N ARG A 59 -14.28 -1.77 16.69
CA ARG A 59 -13.64 -2.44 17.85
C ARG A 59 -13.01 -3.79 17.52
N ARG A 60 -12.59 -3.98 16.27
CA ARG A 60 -11.96 -5.19 15.75
C ARG A 60 -10.91 -4.76 14.74
N LYS A 61 -9.77 -5.44 14.73
CA LYS A 61 -8.73 -5.23 13.71
C LYS A 61 -9.35 -5.39 12.32
N ALA A 62 -9.21 -4.36 11.49
CA ALA A 62 -9.32 -4.54 10.05
C ALA A 62 -8.13 -5.43 9.63
N GLY A 63 -8.43 -6.48 8.86
CA GLY A 63 -7.40 -7.24 8.14
C GLY A 63 -7.05 -6.49 6.87
N ASP A 64 -6.92 -7.19 5.77
CA ASP A 64 -6.56 -6.58 4.48
C ASP A 64 -7.73 -5.75 3.91
N ILE A 65 -7.40 -4.68 3.19
CA ILE A 65 -8.31 -3.88 2.38
C ILE A 65 -8.01 -4.17 0.91
N ASP A 66 -9.03 -4.54 0.14
CA ASP A 66 -8.99 -4.61 -1.32
C ASP A 66 -9.89 -3.51 -1.91
N LEU A 67 -9.28 -2.50 -2.53
CA LEU A 67 -9.96 -1.42 -3.23
C LEU A 67 -9.96 -1.71 -4.73
N LEU A 68 -11.14 -1.98 -5.29
CA LEU A 68 -11.31 -2.25 -6.71
C LEU A 68 -11.61 -0.95 -7.48
N TYR A 69 -10.84 -0.71 -8.53
CA TYR A 69 -11.01 0.38 -9.49
C TYR A 69 -11.25 -0.17 -10.89
N ASN A 70 -11.65 0.71 -11.82
CA ASN A 70 -11.93 0.30 -13.21
C ASN A 70 -10.70 -0.29 -13.94
N GLN A 71 -9.48 0.12 -13.57
CA GLN A 71 -8.24 -0.27 -14.26
C GLN A 71 -7.26 -1.07 -13.36
N GLY A 72 -7.68 -1.47 -12.17
CA GLY A 72 -6.79 -2.18 -11.26
C GLY A 72 -7.36 -2.25 -9.86
N ARG A 73 -6.54 -2.73 -8.93
CA ARG A 73 -6.89 -2.79 -7.51
C ARG A 73 -5.71 -2.39 -6.65
N PHE A 74 -6.00 -1.89 -5.47
CA PHE A 74 -5.03 -1.60 -4.44
C PHE A 74 -5.30 -2.51 -3.24
N ILE A 75 -4.28 -3.25 -2.81
CA ILE A 75 -4.35 -4.19 -1.70
C ILE A 75 -3.40 -3.71 -0.61
N ALA A 76 -3.89 -3.59 0.63
CA ALA A 76 -3.13 -3.13 1.79
C ALA A 76 -3.51 -3.85 3.08
#